data_AF-A0A962MLK1-F1
#
_entry.id   AF-A0A962MLK1-F1
#
_cell.length_a   1.000
_cell.length_b   1.000
_cell.length_c   1.000
_cell.angle_alpha   90.00
_cell.angle_beta   90.00
_cell.angle_gamma   90.00
#
_symmetry.space_group_name_H-M   'P 1'
#
loop_
_entity.id
_entity.type
_entity.pdbx_description
1 polymer ?
#
loop_
_entity_poly.entity_id
_entity_poly.type
_entity_poly.pdbx_seq_one_letter_code
_entity_poly.pdbx_strand_id
1 'polypeptide(L)'
;MTEYSGPDNTPADTPAELSIAPSRGISSLWLVPLAAALIGAWLVYKHITEQGALITLTFQTASGLEAGQTKVKFKDVEVGTVESVTLDPTLEHILVTARMDRNFTSYLNENTRFWVVRPRVDTTGVSGLNTLISGAYIAIEPGSGDPQRTFQGLESPP
;
A
#
# COMPACT_ATOMS: atom_id res chain seq x y z
N MET A 1 63.29 23.39 78.52
CA MET A 1 62.93 24.70 77.96
C MET A 1 62.83 24.51 76.46
N THR A 2 61.59 24.29 76.05
CA THR A 2 61.00 24.23 74.70
C THR A 2 61.89 24.58 73.50
N GLU A 3 62.23 23.57 72.69
CA GLU A 3 62.27 23.75 71.24
C GLU A 3 61.12 22.96 70.61
N TYR A 4 60.32 23.72 69.87
CA TYR A 4 59.02 23.44 69.32
C TYR A 4 59.23 22.72 67.98
N SER A 5 58.88 21.44 67.89
CA SER A 5 58.78 20.73 66.60
C SER A 5 57.70 21.40 65.76
N GLY A 6 58.11 22.21 64.79
CA GLY A 6 57.24 22.78 63.78
C GLY A 6 56.58 21.66 62.97
N PRO A 7 55.32 21.85 62.52
CA PRO A 7 54.61 20.79 61.81
C PRO A 7 55.28 20.52 60.46
N ASP A 8 55.48 19.23 60.20
CA ASP A 8 55.89 18.63 58.93
C ASP A 8 55.02 19.19 57.78
N ASN A 9 55.59 20.14 57.04
CA ASN A 9 55.04 20.67 55.82
C ASN A 9 55.37 19.74 54.65
N THR A 10 54.87 18.51 54.75
CA THR A 10 54.59 17.65 53.60
C THR A 10 53.68 18.46 52.66
N PRO A 11 54.07 18.75 51.40
CA PRO A 11 53.16 19.38 50.47
C PRO A 11 51.95 18.45 50.34
N ALA A 12 50.82 18.93 50.86
CA ALA A 12 49.55 18.23 50.77
C ALA A 12 49.36 17.77 49.33
N ASP A 13 49.07 16.47 49.17
CA ASP A 13 48.64 15.86 47.94
C ASP A 13 47.76 16.85 47.16
N THR A 14 48.31 17.42 46.08
CA THR A 14 47.50 18.04 45.06
C THR A 14 46.53 16.93 44.65
N PRO A 15 45.21 17.06 44.87
CA PRO A 15 44.29 16.08 44.34
C PRO A 15 44.55 16.09 42.84
N ALA A 16 44.98 14.95 42.29
CA ALA A 16 45.12 14.81 40.85
C ALA A 16 43.75 15.20 40.28
N GLU A 17 43.66 16.42 39.74
CA GLU A 17 42.44 16.92 39.16
C GLU A 17 42.20 16.02 37.96
N LEU A 18 41.31 15.05 38.15
CA LEU A 18 40.96 14.07 37.14
C LEU A 18 40.36 14.88 35.99
N SER A 19 41.21 15.18 35.01
CA SER A 19 40.79 15.68 33.71
C SER A 19 40.10 14.52 33.02
N ILE A 20 38.80 14.38 33.32
CA ILE A 20 37.93 13.44 32.61
C ILE A 20 37.71 14.04 31.24
N ALA A 21 38.59 13.73 30.29
CA ALA A 21 38.34 13.99 28.89
C ALA A 21 37.00 13.27 28.55
N PRO A 22 35.97 13.99 28.08
CA PRO A 22 34.69 13.36 27.77
C PRO A 22 34.91 12.40 26.61
N SER A 23 34.75 11.10 26.85
CA SER A 23 34.80 10.08 25.82
C SER A 23 33.59 10.26 24.90
N ARG A 24 33.78 11.03 23.83
CA ARG A 24 32.84 11.09 22.69
C ARG A 24 32.95 9.78 21.93
N GLY A 25 32.08 8.85 22.28
CA GLY A 25 31.89 7.64 21.51
C GLY A 25 30.44 7.22 21.57
N ILE A 26 29.58 7.83 20.75
CA ILE A 26 28.36 7.17 20.30
C ILE A 26 28.83 6.07 19.34
N SER A 27 29.44 5.04 19.92
CA SER A 27 30.36 4.14 19.26
C SER A 27 29.58 2.93 18.75
N SER A 28 29.22 2.95 17.47
CA SER A 28 28.80 1.80 16.66
C SER A 28 27.52 1.04 17.05
N LEU A 29 27.12 0.96 18.32
CA LEU A 29 25.89 0.29 18.77
C LEU A 29 24.60 0.95 18.23
N TRP A 30 24.66 2.24 17.88
CA TRP A 30 23.52 2.95 17.28
C TRP A 30 23.37 2.71 15.77
N LEU A 31 24.36 2.07 15.12
CA LEU A 31 24.24 1.67 13.72
C LEU A 31 23.19 0.59 13.53
N VAL A 32 23.00 -0.31 14.51
CA VAL A 32 21.99 -1.37 14.43
C VAL A 32 20.56 -0.80 14.45
N PRO A 33 20.17 0.08 15.40
CA PRO A 33 18.90 0.80 15.34
C PRO A 33 18.72 1.64 14.08
N LEU A 34 19.77 2.38 13.65
CA LEU A 34 19.70 3.20 12.45
C LEU A 34 19.49 2.35 11.19
N ALA A 35 20.24 1.26 11.05
CA ALA A 35 20.11 0.33 9.94
C ALA A 35 18.74 -0.35 9.95
N ALA A 36 18.25 -0.78 11.10
CA ALA A 36 16.90 -1.33 11.24
C ALA A 36 15.82 -0.30 10.85
N ALA A 37 15.96 0.95 11.30
CA ALA A 37 15.05 2.04 10.93
C ALA A 37 15.09 2.33 9.41
N LEU A 38 16.27 2.31 8.79
CA LEU A 38 16.43 2.48 7.35
C LEU A 38 15.79 1.33 6.56
N ILE A 39 15.98 0.08 6.99
CA ILE A 39 15.33 -1.08 6.36
C ILE A 39 13.82 -0.98 6.53
N GLY A 40 13.33 -0.61 7.70
CA GLY A 40 11.90 -0.39 7.95
C GLY A 40 11.32 0.70 7.05
N ALA A 41 11.98 1.85 6.97
CA ALA A 41 11.60 2.95 6.08
C ALA A 41 11.63 2.51 4.61
N TRP A 42 12.61 1.70 4.21
CA TRP A 42 12.72 1.16 2.85
C TRP A 42 11.59 0.17 2.53
N LEU A 43 11.23 -0.73 3.46
CA LEU A 43 10.12 -1.65 3.29
C LEU A 43 8.78 -0.92 3.19
N VAL A 44 8.55 0.11 4.02
CA VAL A 44 7.35 0.96 3.95
C VAL A 44 7.32 1.71 2.62
N TYR A 45 8.45 2.29 2.19
CA TYR A 45 8.55 2.99 0.92
C TYR A 45 8.24 2.06 -0.26
N LYS A 46 8.83 0.86 -0.26
CA LYS A 46 8.60 -0.18 -1.26
C LYS A 46 7.12 -0.57 -1.31
N HIS A 47 6.50 -0.78 -0.15
CA HIS A 47 5.09 -1.15 -0.06
C HIS A 47 4.15 -0.07 -0.60
N ILE A 48 4.47 1.23 -0.43
CA ILE A 48 3.64 2.33 -0.93
C ILE A 48 3.87 2.57 -2.44
N THR A 49 5.12 2.48 -2.92
CA THR A 49 5.44 2.78 -4.33
C THR A 49 5.06 1.66 -5.31
N GLU A 50 4.81 0.45 -4.82
CA GLU A 50 4.32 -0.68 -5.62
C GLU A 50 2.80 -0.70 -5.79
N GLN A 51 2.05 0.10 -5.02
CA GLN A 51 0.60 0.18 -5.12
C GLN A 51 0.19 0.98 -6.36
N GLY A 52 -0.58 0.35 -7.26
CA GLY A 52 -1.07 1.02 -8.46
C GLY A 52 -2.26 1.95 -8.21
N ALA A 53 -2.80 2.57 -9.26
CA ALA A 53 -3.78 3.64 -9.13
C ALA A 53 -5.15 3.16 -8.63
N LEU A 54 -5.72 3.90 -7.68
CA LEU A 54 -7.11 3.73 -7.26
C LEU A 54 -8.06 4.43 -8.24
N ILE A 55 -9.09 3.71 -8.65
CA ILE A 55 -10.18 4.22 -9.49
C ILE A 55 -11.53 4.01 -8.82
N THR A 56 -12.46 4.89 -9.12
CA THR A 56 -13.86 4.81 -8.68
C THR A 56 -14.73 4.51 -9.88
N LEU A 57 -15.50 3.43 -9.81
CA LEU A 57 -16.45 3.02 -10.83
C LEU A 57 -17.87 3.17 -10.29
N THR A 58 -18.74 3.82 -11.04
CA THR A 58 -20.16 3.96 -10.68
C THR A 58 -21.00 2.99 -11.50
N PHE A 59 -21.68 2.05 -10.84
CA PHE A 59 -22.56 1.05 -11.45
C PHE A 59 -24.01 1.21 -10.97
N GLN A 60 -24.97 0.65 -11.70
CA GLN A 60 -26.37 0.58 -11.24
C GLN A 60 -26.57 -0.61 -10.29
N THR A 61 -25.82 -1.70 -10.47
CA THR A 61 -25.91 -2.89 -9.61
C THR A 61 -24.56 -3.51 -9.28
N ALA A 62 -24.41 -4.03 -8.06
CA ALA A 62 -23.23 -4.76 -7.59
C ALA A 62 -23.39 -6.27 -7.75
N SER A 63 -24.42 -6.75 -8.46
CA SER A 63 -24.74 -8.17 -8.51
C SER A 63 -23.55 -8.99 -9.02
N GLY A 64 -22.96 -9.79 -8.13
CA GLY A 64 -21.80 -10.63 -8.36
C GLY A 64 -20.44 -9.96 -8.14
N LEU A 65 -20.38 -8.69 -7.75
CA LEU A 65 -19.15 -7.97 -7.41
C LEU A 65 -18.90 -8.05 -5.90
N GLU A 66 -17.72 -8.54 -5.55
CA GLU A 66 -17.25 -8.73 -4.18
C GLU A 66 -15.89 -8.04 -3.96
N ALA A 67 -15.80 -7.29 -2.86
CA ALA A 67 -14.57 -6.65 -2.42
C ALA A 67 -13.47 -7.68 -2.13
N GLY A 68 -12.26 -7.43 -2.62
CA GLY A 68 -11.08 -8.28 -2.47
C GLY A 68 -11.05 -9.52 -3.36
N GLN A 69 -12.19 -9.93 -3.94
CA GLN A 69 -12.29 -11.13 -4.79
C GLN A 69 -12.44 -10.78 -6.27
N THR A 70 -13.21 -9.74 -6.58
CA THR A 70 -13.51 -9.36 -7.96
C THR A 70 -12.28 -8.76 -8.63
N LYS A 71 -11.95 -9.31 -9.81
CA LYS A 71 -10.81 -8.87 -10.62
C LYS A 71 -11.23 -7.92 -11.72
N VAL A 72 -10.35 -6.97 -12.04
CA VAL A 72 -10.45 -6.15 -13.25
C VAL A 72 -9.57 -6.80 -14.31
N LYS A 73 -10.13 -7.08 -15.49
CA LYS A 73 -9.46 -7.85 -16.54
C LYS A 73 -9.45 -7.14 -17.89
N PHE A 74 -8.29 -7.07 -18.53
CA PHE A 74 -8.14 -6.70 -19.93
C PHE A 74 -7.81 -7.95 -20.74
N LYS A 75 -8.66 -8.33 -21.70
CA LYS A 75 -8.45 -9.54 -22.53
C LYS A 75 -8.13 -10.79 -21.69
N ASP A 76 -8.89 -11.00 -20.62
CA ASP A 76 -8.73 -12.07 -19.62
C ASP A 76 -7.47 -12.03 -18.73
N VAL A 77 -6.63 -11.00 -18.88
CA VAL A 77 -5.47 -10.76 -18.02
C VAL A 77 -5.89 -9.89 -16.84
N GLU A 78 -5.56 -10.30 -15.62
CA GLU A 78 -5.75 -9.48 -14.41
C GLU A 78 -4.89 -8.21 -14.49
N VAL A 79 -5.55 -7.05 -14.32
CA VAL A 79 -4.94 -5.71 -14.36
C VAL A 79 -5.35 -4.85 -13.17
N GLY A 80 -6.05 -5.44 -12.21
CA GLY A 80 -6.51 -4.78 -11.00
C GLY A 80 -7.45 -5.65 -10.17
N THR A 81 -7.79 -5.17 -8.98
CA THR A 81 -8.68 -5.84 -8.03
C THR A 81 -9.63 -4.83 -7.38
N VAL A 82 -10.89 -5.21 -7.18
CA VAL A 82 -11.86 -4.40 -6.45
C VAL A 82 -11.50 -4.40 -4.96
N GLU A 83 -11.35 -3.22 -4.36
CA GLU A 83 -11.06 -3.07 -2.93
C GLU A 83 -12.32 -2.91 -2.09
N SER A 84 -13.31 -2.18 -2.61
CA SER A 84 -14.55 -1.93 -1.89
C SER A 84 -15.74 -1.77 -2.83
N VAL A 85 -16.90 -2.12 -2.32
CA VAL A 85 -18.20 -1.95 -2.98
C VAL A 85 -19.11 -1.28 -1.95
N THR A 86 -19.55 -0.06 -2.25
CA THR A 86 -20.37 0.75 -1.36
C THR A 86 -21.52 1.37 -2.14
N LEU A 87 -22.62 1.66 -1.45
CA LEU A 87 -23.68 2.50 -2.02
C LEU A 87 -23.26 3.96 -1.94
N ASP A 88 -23.65 4.74 -2.94
CA ASP A 88 -23.53 6.18 -2.86
C ASP A 88 -24.50 6.74 -1.80
N PRO A 89 -24.30 7.99 -1.32
CA PRO A 89 -25.17 8.62 -0.33
C PRO A 89 -26.65 8.71 -0.71
N THR A 90 -27.00 8.76 -2.00
CA THR A 90 -28.40 8.78 -2.48
C THR A 90 -29.03 7.39 -2.56
N LEU A 91 -28.22 6.33 -2.43
CA LEU A 91 -28.61 4.91 -2.58
C LEU A 91 -29.08 4.56 -4.00
N GLU A 92 -28.86 5.43 -4.99
CA GLU A 92 -29.25 5.20 -6.38
C GLU A 92 -28.16 4.47 -7.16
N HIS A 93 -26.91 4.62 -6.73
CA HIS A 93 -25.76 4.09 -7.42
C HIS A 93 -24.83 3.33 -6.48
N ILE A 94 -24.01 2.47 -7.08
CA ILE A 94 -23.00 1.71 -6.37
C ILE A 94 -21.64 2.22 -6.81
N LEU A 95 -20.86 2.64 -5.82
CA LEU A 95 -19.48 3.06 -5.94
C LEU A 95 -18.58 1.86 -5.67
N VAL A 96 -17.87 1.43 -6.71
CA VAL A 96 -16.88 0.36 -6.66
C VAL A 96 -15.50 1.00 -6.72
N THR A 97 -14.71 0.85 -5.65
CA THR A 97 -13.32 1.29 -5.67
C THR A 97 -12.44 0.12 -6.08
N ALA A 98 -11.66 0.29 -7.14
CA ALA A 98 -10.74 -0.73 -7.62
C ALA A 98 -9.30 -0.20 -7.64
N ARG A 99 -8.35 -1.05 -7.26
CA ARG A 99 -6.92 -0.79 -7.40
C ARG A 99 -6.43 -1.43 -8.68
N MET A 100 -5.97 -0.59 -9.60
CA MET A 100 -5.39 -0.98 -10.87
C MET A 100 -3.90 -1.23 -10.70
N ASP A 101 -3.33 -2.08 -11.54
CA ASP A 101 -1.89 -2.30 -11.56
C ASP A 101 -1.15 -1.04 -12.01
N ARG A 102 0.06 -0.84 -11.47
CA ARG A 102 0.90 0.31 -11.81
C ARG A 102 1.17 0.40 -13.31
N ASN A 103 1.39 -0.73 -13.96
CA ASN A 103 1.64 -0.82 -15.40
C ASN A 103 0.40 -0.49 -16.24
N PHE A 104 -0.81 -0.63 -15.67
CA PHE A 104 -2.06 -0.33 -16.38
C PHE A 104 -2.51 1.13 -16.18
N THR A 105 -1.89 1.85 -15.26
CA THR A 105 -2.32 3.20 -14.85
C THR A 105 -2.29 4.22 -15.99
N SER A 106 -1.40 4.05 -16.99
CA SER A 106 -1.31 4.90 -18.19
C SER A 106 -2.43 4.69 -19.21
N TYR A 107 -3.22 3.63 -19.07
CA TYR A 107 -4.33 3.30 -19.96
C TYR A 107 -5.69 3.75 -19.40
N LEU A 108 -5.68 4.40 -18.22
CA LEU A 108 -6.86 4.93 -17.55
C LEU A 108 -7.12 6.37 -18.00
N ASN A 109 -7.79 6.50 -19.14
CA ASN A 109 -8.10 7.77 -19.80
C ASN A 109 -9.62 7.99 -19.94
N GLU A 110 -10.07 9.20 -20.22
CA GLU A 110 -11.49 9.59 -20.34
C GLU A 110 -12.37 8.58 -21.11
N ASN A 111 -11.89 8.05 -22.23
CA ASN A 111 -12.65 7.12 -23.08
C ASN A 111 -12.47 5.64 -22.70
N THR A 112 -11.91 5.35 -21.53
CA THR A 112 -11.74 3.98 -21.03
C THR A 112 -13.07 3.45 -20.54
N ARG A 113 -13.47 2.29 -21.06
CA ARG A 113 -14.76 1.67 -20.76
C ARG A 113 -14.58 0.52 -19.79
N PHE A 114 -15.53 0.39 -18.88
CA PHE A 114 -15.59 -0.69 -17.91
C PHE A 114 -16.96 -1.33 -17.95
N TRP A 115 -17.04 -2.66 -17.86
CA TRP A 115 -18.32 -3.35 -17.75
C TRP A 115 -18.23 -4.62 -16.92
N VAL A 116 -19.35 -5.02 -16.32
CA VAL A 116 -19.42 -6.27 -15.56
C VAL A 116 -19.69 -7.43 -16.50
N VAL A 117 -18.83 -8.45 -16.46
CA VAL A 117 -19.05 -9.73 -17.13
C VAL A 117 -19.53 -10.75 -16.11
N ARG A 118 -20.72 -11.29 -16.35
CA ARG A 118 -21.34 -12.33 -15.52
C ARG A 118 -21.31 -13.66 -16.27
N PRO A 119 -20.86 -14.77 -15.66
CA PRO A 119 -20.93 -16.08 -16.30
C PRO A 119 -22.40 -16.44 -16.55
N ARG A 120 -22.72 -16.93 -17.75
CA ARG A 120 -24.03 -17.56 -18.01
C ARG A 120 -23.89 -19.04 -17.68
N VAL A 121 -24.74 -19.53 -16.80
CA VAL A 121 -24.79 -20.95 -16.47
C VAL A 121 -25.72 -21.63 -17.46
N ASP A 122 -25.13 -22.25 -18.49
CA ASP A 122 -25.88 -23.10 -19.41
C ASP A 122 -26.11 -24.47 -18.73
N THR A 123 -27.37 -24.82 -18.49
CA THR A 123 -27.78 -26.02 -17.73
C THR A 123 -27.68 -27.34 -18.52
N THR A 124 -27.04 -27.33 -19.69
CA THR A 124 -27.16 -28.41 -20.70
C THR A 124 -26.00 -29.42 -20.74
N GLY A 125 -24.98 -29.32 -19.88
CA GLY A 125 -23.82 -30.20 -19.98
C GLY A 125 -23.17 -30.48 -18.64
N VAL A 126 -23.19 -31.75 -18.24
CA VAL A 126 -22.48 -32.30 -17.09
C VAL A 126 -20.97 -32.20 -17.35
N SER A 127 -20.38 -31.02 -17.12
CA SER A 127 -18.94 -30.72 -17.07
C SER A 127 -18.78 -29.29 -16.51
N GLY A 128 -19.09 -29.09 -15.22
CA GLY A 128 -19.33 -27.74 -14.70
C GLY A 128 -19.06 -27.50 -13.21
N LEU A 129 -18.30 -28.37 -12.53
CA LEU A 129 -17.93 -28.10 -11.12
C LEU A 129 -16.84 -27.03 -10.98
N ASN A 130 -16.10 -26.72 -12.07
CA ASN A 130 -15.05 -25.69 -12.08
C ASN A 130 -15.55 -24.30 -12.53
N THR A 131 -16.69 -24.22 -13.21
CA THR A 131 -17.28 -22.96 -13.74
C THR A 131 -18.23 -22.28 -12.76
N LEU A 132 -18.75 -22.98 -11.75
CA LEU A 132 -19.57 -22.40 -10.68
C LEU A 132 -18.81 -21.41 -9.77
N ILE A 133 -17.47 -21.38 -9.85
CA ILE A 133 -16.60 -20.57 -8.98
C ILE A 133 -16.02 -19.35 -9.72
N SER A 134 -16.27 -19.21 -11.03
CA SER A 134 -15.84 -18.00 -11.75
C SER A 134 -16.80 -16.86 -11.42
N GLY A 135 -16.60 -16.21 -10.27
CA GLY A 135 -17.37 -15.04 -9.87
C GLY A 135 -17.39 -13.96 -10.95
N ALA A 136 -18.32 -13.01 -10.87
CA ALA A 136 -18.35 -11.92 -11.85
C ALA A 136 -17.02 -11.16 -11.81
N TYR A 137 -16.63 -10.60 -12.95
CA TYR A 137 -15.42 -9.79 -13.05
C TYR A 137 -15.72 -8.52 -13.83
N ILE A 138 -14.87 -7.51 -13.67
CA ILE A 138 -14.97 -6.26 -14.40
C ILE A 138 -14.03 -6.35 -15.60
N ALA A 139 -14.56 -6.22 -16.80
CA ALA A 139 -13.74 -6.07 -17.99
C ALA A 139 -13.45 -4.59 -18.23
N ILE A 140 -12.29 -4.33 -18.83
CA ILE A 140 -11.84 -2.98 -19.19
C ILE A 140 -11.49 -2.94 -20.68
N GLU A 141 -11.70 -1.79 -21.30
CA GLU A 141 -11.21 -1.46 -22.63
C GLU A 141 -10.58 -0.07 -22.61
N PRO A 142 -9.25 0.05 -22.80
CA PRO A 142 -8.55 1.33 -22.86
C PRO A 142 -9.07 2.24 -23.95
N GLY A 143 -9.21 3.52 -23.62
CA GLY A 143 -9.49 4.58 -24.57
C GLY A 143 -8.36 5.61 -24.65
N SER A 144 -8.53 6.57 -25.55
CA SER A 144 -7.72 7.78 -25.64
C SER A 144 -8.28 8.90 -24.77
N GLY A 145 -7.57 10.03 -24.68
CA GLY A 145 -8.00 11.22 -23.95
C GLY A 145 -7.15 11.48 -22.71
N ASP A 146 -7.62 12.39 -21.88
CA ASP A 146 -6.87 12.80 -20.69
C ASP A 146 -6.94 11.74 -19.57
N PRO A 147 -5.96 11.69 -18.66
CA PRO A 147 -5.97 10.74 -17.55
C PRO A 147 -7.19 10.93 -16.64
N GLN A 148 -7.90 9.85 -16.36
CA GLN A 148 -9.11 9.86 -15.54
C GLN A 148 -9.04 8.78 -14.43
N ARG A 149 -9.75 9.01 -13.33
CA ARG A 149 -9.81 8.09 -12.17
C ARG A 149 -11.23 7.71 -11.76
N THR A 150 -12.23 8.42 -12.27
CA THR A 150 -13.64 8.13 -12.00
C THR A 150 -14.30 7.71 -13.30
N PHE A 151 -15.00 6.59 -13.35
CA PHE A 151 -15.62 6.09 -14.56
C PHE A 151 -17.05 5.64 -14.31
N GLN A 152 -17.87 5.75 -15.35
CA GLN A 152 -19.18 5.13 -15.35
C GLN A 152 -19.04 3.69 -15.86
N GLY A 153 -19.47 2.74 -15.04
CA GLY A 153 -19.50 1.33 -15.39
C GLY A 153 -20.72 1.01 -16.24
N LEU A 154 -20.50 0.24 -17.31
CA LEU A 154 -21.55 -0.25 -18.19
C LEU A 154 -22.04 -1.62 -17.68
N GLU A 155 -23.34 -1.88 -17.81
CA GLU A 155 -23.92 -3.18 -17.42
C GLU A 155 -23.76 -4.26 -18.50
N SER A 156 -23.31 -3.86 -19.69
CA SER A 156 -23.15 -4.75 -20.85
C SER A 156 -21.91 -4.36 -21.65
N PRO A 157 -21.27 -5.33 -22.33
CA PRO A 157 -20.15 -5.04 -23.23
C PRO A 157 -20.59 -4.08 -24.36
N PRO A 158 -19.70 -3.17 -24.77
CA PRO A 158 -19.93 -2.27 -25.91
C PRO A 158 -19.89 -2.99 -27.28
#